data_AF-A0A345CPH2-F1
#
_entry.id   AF-A0A345CPH2-F1
#
_cell.length_a   1.000
_cell.length_b   1.000
_cell.length_c   1.000
_cell.angle_alpha   90.00
_cell.angle_beta   90.00
_cell.angle_gamma   90.00
#
_symmetry.space_group_name_H-M   'P 1'
#
loop_
_entity.id
_entity.type
_entity.pdbx_description
1 polymer ?
#
loop_
_entity_poly.entity_id
_entity_poly.type
_entity_poly.pdbx_seq_one_letter_code
_entity_poly.pdbx_strand_id
1 'polypeptide(L)'
;MSESLYIDLLIADGSFTLNSGNEPERCNNRVSIAQDVVHRIIESGVIKLLIAERSPPLRADILMQIELLVETDPRIVPGTVTITDGSGSDYVVAAETWDFGSLFALVG
;
A
#
# COMPACT_ATOMS: atom_id res chain seq x y z
N MET A 1 -13.03 -6.91 20.63
CA MET A 1 -12.52 -5.63 20.11
C MET A 1 -11.01 -5.76 20.12
N SER A 2 -10.35 -5.78 18.96
CA SER A 2 -8.88 -5.65 18.91
C SER A 2 -8.52 -4.24 19.36
N GLU A 3 -7.38 -4.05 20.03
CA GLU A 3 -6.90 -2.70 20.37
C GLU A 3 -6.68 -1.86 19.09
N SER A 4 -6.87 -0.54 19.22
CA SER A 4 -6.59 0.42 18.15
C SER A 4 -5.15 0.87 18.23
N LEU A 5 -4.28 0.26 17.44
CA LEU A 5 -2.87 0.62 17.26
C LEU A 5 -2.67 1.38 15.95
N TYR A 6 -1.50 1.98 15.76
CA TYR A 6 -1.12 2.67 14.51
C TYR A 6 -2.18 3.70 14.07
N ILE A 7 -2.55 4.60 14.98
CA ILE A 7 -3.57 5.62 14.70
C ILE A 7 -2.96 6.68 13.80
N ASP A 8 -3.63 6.99 12.70
CA ASP A 8 -3.23 8.03 11.74
C ASP A 8 -4.45 8.78 11.17
N LEU A 9 -4.22 9.77 10.31
CA LEU A 9 -5.23 10.46 9.53
C LEU A 9 -5.58 9.69 8.27
N LEU A 10 -6.88 9.58 7.98
CA LEU A 10 -7.36 8.90 6.81
C LEU A 10 -7.11 9.75 5.56
N ILE A 11 -6.11 9.37 4.78
CA ILE A 11 -5.88 9.84 3.40
C ILE A 11 -6.68 8.99 2.39
N ALA A 12 -7.45 9.67 1.54
CA ALA A 12 -8.08 9.10 0.36
C ALA A 12 -7.82 10.03 -0.84
N ASP A 13 -7.56 9.45 -2.01
CA ASP A 13 -7.30 10.21 -3.25
C ASP A 13 -6.23 11.30 -3.12
N GLY A 14 -5.20 11.04 -2.31
CA GLY A 14 -4.08 11.96 -2.07
C GLY A 14 -4.40 13.15 -1.15
N SER A 15 -5.53 13.15 -0.44
CA SER A 15 -5.92 14.22 0.48
C SER A 15 -6.53 13.68 1.78
N PHE A 16 -6.59 14.53 2.81
CA PHE A 16 -7.33 14.22 4.03
C PHE A 16 -8.82 13.99 3.74
N THR A 17 -9.35 12.92 4.30
CA THR A 17 -10.79 12.68 4.37
C THR A 17 -11.37 13.49 5.52
N LEU A 18 -12.42 14.26 5.26
CA LEU A 18 -13.08 15.09 6.26
C LEU A 18 -14.45 14.53 6.62
N ASN A 19 -14.77 14.54 7.91
CA ASN A 19 -16.10 14.19 8.39
C ASN A 19 -17.11 15.34 8.15
N SER A 20 -18.37 15.17 8.57
CA SER A 20 -19.42 16.18 8.43
C SER A 20 -19.16 17.49 9.19
N GLY A 21 -18.20 17.51 10.11
CA GLY A 21 -17.73 18.69 10.84
C GLY A 21 -16.51 19.38 10.22
N ASN A 22 -16.04 18.94 9.05
CA ASN A 22 -14.78 19.37 8.42
C ASN A 22 -13.52 19.05 9.24
N GLU A 23 -13.56 18.02 10.09
CA GLU A 23 -12.40 17.54 10.81
C GLU A 23 -11.78 16.32 10.10
N PRO A 24 -10.44 16.18 10.09
CA PRO A 24 -9.78 15.00 9.53
C PRO A 24 -10.24 13.71 10.21
N GLU A 25 -10.67 12.76 9.40
CA GLU A 25 -10.99 11.41 9.87
C GLU A 25 -9.70 10.66 10.25
N ARG A 26 -9.84 9.70 11.17
CA ARG A 26 -8.72 8.86 11.62
C ARG A 26 -8.89 7.44 11.12
N CYS A 27 -7.77 6.78 10.90
CA CYS A 27 -7.68 5.35 10.64
C CYS A 27 -6.81 4.69 11.71
N ASN A 28 -6.78 3.35 11.71
CA ASN A 28 -5.93 2.57 12.61
C ASN A 28 -5.61 1.19 12.01
N ASN A 29 -4.72 0.46 12.69
CA ASN A 29 -4.43 -0.94 12.44
C ASN A 29 -4.14 -1.19 10.95
N ARG A 30 -4.83 -2.15 10.35
CA ARG A 30 -4.71 -2.53 8.94
C ARG A 30 -4.87 -1.36 7.96
N VAL A 31 -5.75 -0.39 8.25
CA VAL A 31 -6.01 0.73 7.33
C VAL A 31 -4.82 1.68 7.29
N SER A 32 -4.25 2.00 8.45
CA SER A 32 -3.02 2.81 8.55
C SER A 32 -1.83 2.08 7.91
N ILE A 33 -1.66 0.78 8.17
CA ILE A 33 -0.60 -0.02 7.55
C ILE A 33 -0.73 -0.01 6.01
N ALA A 34 -1.94 -0.18 5.48
CA ALA A 34 -2.17 -0.13 4.05
C ALA A 34 -1.84 1.25 3.44
N GLN A 35 -2.12 2.35 4.15
CA GLN A 35 -1.72 3.69 3.71
C GLN A 35 -0.21 3.88 3.69
N ASP A 36 0.49 3.40 4.72
CA ASP A 36 1.95 3.46 4.77
C ASP A 36 2.59 2.67 3.62
N VAL A 37 2.00 1.53 3.24
CA VAL A 37 2.41 0.74 2.06
C VAL A 37 2.27 1.57 0.79
N VAL A 38 1.09 2.17 0.55
CA VAL A 38 0.84 2.99 -0.65
C VAL A 38 1.81 4.18 -0.71
N HIS A 39 1.95 4.93 0.39
CA HIS A 39 2.86 6.07 0.46
C HIS A 39 4.29 5.65 0.20
N ARG A 40 4.78 4.58 0.82
CA ARG A 40 6.15 4.09 0.61
C ARG A 40 6.43 3.76 -0.86
N ILE A 41 5.49 3.10 -1.54
CA ILE A 41 5.64 2.78 -2.97
C ILE A 41 5.65 4.05 -3.81
N ILE A 42 4.73 4.98 -3.59
CA ILE A 42 4.65 6.25 -4.33
C ILE A 42 5.90 7.11 -4.12
N GLU A 43 6.34 7.25 -2.87
CA GLU A 43 7.49 8.05 -2.44
C GLU A 43 8.81 7.47 -2.98
N SER A 44 8.92 6.14 -3.08
CA SER A 44 10.09 5.50 -3.69
C SER A 44 10.27 5.85 -5.17
N GLY A 45 9.17 6.20 -5.85
CA GLY A 45 9.15 6.43 -7.30
C GLY A 45 9.30 5.17 -8.17
N VAL A 46 9.49 3.99 -7.58
CA VAL A 46 9.71 2.72 -8.31
C VAL A 46 8.53 2.39 -9.22
N ILE A 47 7.30 2.64 -8.76
CA ILE A 47 6.09 2.39 -9.56
C ILE A 47 6.04 3.21 -10.85
N LYS A 48 6.66 4.40 -10.87
CA LYS A 48 6.72 5.25 -12.08
C LYS A 48 7.52 4.61 -13.20
N LEU A 49 8.43 3.68 -12.87
CA LEU A 49 9.20 2.93 -13.87
C LEU A 49 8.32 1.95 -14.66
N LEU A 50 7.15 1.57 -14.15
CA LEU A 50 6.19 0.74 -14.89
C LEU A 50 5.43 1.54 -15.97
N ILE A 51 5.47 2.87 -15.92
CA ILE A 51 4.81 3.74 -16.89
C ILE A 51 5.49 3.57 -18.24
N ALA A 52 4.72 3.16 -19.24
CA ALA A 52 5.17 2.89 -20.61
C ALA A 52 6.21 1.76 -20.78
N GLU A 53 6.60 1.06 -19.71
CA GLU A 53 7.46 -0.12 -19.81
C GLU A 53 6.67 -1.33 -20.35
N ARG A 54 7.21 -1.99 -21.38
CA ARG A 54 6.55 -3.08 -22.13
C ARG A 54 7.30 -4.41 -22.07
N SER A 55 8.54 -4.41 -21.63
CA SER A 55 9.38 -5.60 -21.50
C SER A 55 8.93 -6.44 -20.30
N PRO A 56 8.44 -7.68 -20.51
CA PRO A 56 8.00 -8.53 -19.41
C PRO A 56 9.08 -8.79 -18.35
N PRO A 57 10.35 -9.04 -18.69
CA PRO A 57 11.42 -9.17 -17.70
C PRO A 57 11.66 -7.91 -16.86
N LEU A 58 11.62 -6.72 -17.47
CA LEU A 58 11.83 -5.46 -16.73
C LEU A 58 10.65 -5.15 -15.81
N ARG A 59 9.42 -5.40 -16.28
CA ARG A 59 8.24 -5.28 -15.44
C ARG A 59 8.31 -6.22 -14.24
N ALA A 60 8.68 -7.49 -14.45
CA ALA A 60 8.83 -8.45 -13.37
C ALA A 60 9.89 -8.02 -12.34
N ASP A 61 11.02 -7.46 -12.80
CA ASP A 61 12.05 -6.91 -11.92
C ASP A 61 11.54 -5.71 -11.10
N ILE A 62 10.83 -4.77 -11.73
CA ILE A 62 10.26 -3.62 -11.03
C ILE A 62 9.21 -4.06 -10.00
N LEU A 63 8.34 -5.02 -10.35
CA LEU A 63 7.34 -5.56 -9.41
C LEU A 63 8.02 -6.25 -8.21
N MET A 64 9.07 -7.05 -8.44
CA MET A 64 9.89 -7.64 -7.37
C MET A 64 10.52 -6.56 -6.47
N GLN A 65 11.02 -5.45 -7.03
CA GLN A 65 11.53 -4.34 -6.22
C GLN A 65 10.46 -3.71 -5.34
N ILE A 66 9.23 -3.59 -5.85
CA ILE A 66 8.09 -3.08 -5.06
C ILE A 66 7.72 -4.09 -3.96
N GLU A 67 7.70 -5.40 -4.24
CA GLU A 67 7.46 -6.43 -3.23
C GLU A 67 8.47 -6.34 -2.09
N LEU A 68 9.77 -6.32 -2.41
CA LEU A 68 10.85 -6.17 -1.43
C LEU A 68 10.75 -4.86 -0.64
N LEU A 69 10.34 -3.76 -1.28
CA LEU A 69 10.14 -2.48 -0.61
C LEU A 69 9.01 -2.56 0.44
N VAL A 70 7.91 -3.22 0.10
CA VAL A 70 6.79 -3.42 1.02
C VAL A 70 7.19 -4.33 2.18
N GLU A 71 8.00 -5.36 1.93
CA GLU A 71 8.55 -6.23 2.98
C GLU A 71 9.49 -5.52 3.98
N THR A 72 9.94 -4.30 3.69
CA THR A 72 10.68 -3.50 4.66
C THR A 72 9.81 -3.00 5.82
N ASP A 73 8.49 -3.07 5.69
CA ASP A 73 7.57 -2.73 6.78
C ASP A 73 7.55 -3.84 7.84
N PRO A 74 7.99 -3.58 9.09
CA PRO A 74 8.11 -4.60 10.12
C PRO A 74 6.75 -5.19 10.55
N ARG A 75 5.63 -4.57 10.17
CA ARG A 75 4.28 -5.05 10.50
C ARG A 75 3.79 -6.09 9.49
N ILE A 76 4.46 -6.23 8.35
CA ILE A 76 4.15 -7.19 7.29
C ILE A 76 4.93 -8.48 7.52
N VAL A 77 4.28 -9.61 7.21
CA VAL A 77 4.91 -10.93 7.22
C VAL A 77 5.72 -11.09 5.92
N PRO A 78 7.06 -11.24 5.99
CA PRO A 78 7.88 -11.41 4.78
C PRO A 78 7.50 -12.66 3.99
N GLY A 79 7.57 -12.59 2.67
CA GLY A 79 7.17 -13.65 1.74
C GLY A 79 5.67 -13.75 1.49
N THR A 80 4.86 -12.83 2.03
CA THR A 80 3.40 -12.80 1.80
C THR A 80 2.96 -11.68 0.87
N VAL A 81 3.87 -10.77 0.51
CA VAL A 81 3.58 -9.66 -0.39
C VAL A 81 3.43 -10.20 -1.81
N THR A 82 2.36 -9.80 -2.48
CA THR A 82 2.12 -10.08 -3.89
C THR A 82 1.59 -8.83 -4.58
N ILE A 83 2.04 -8.60 -5.82
CA ILE A 83 1.55 -7.48 -6.63
C ILE A 83 0.90 -8.02 -7.90
N THR A 84 -0.35 -7.63 -8.12
CA THR A 84 -1.13 -8.02 -9.29
C THR A 84 -1.63 -6.79 -10.04
N ASP A 85 -1.83 -6.91 -11.35
CA ASP A 85 -2.49 -5.86 -12.13
C ASP A 85 -3.92 -5.64 -11.59
N GLY A 86 -4.29 -4.38 -11.36
CA GLY A 86 -5.64 -3.95 -11.00
C GLY A 86 -6.48 -3.58 -12.23
N SER A 87 -7.45 -2.68 -12.04
CA SER A 87 -8.19 -2.10 -13.15
C SER A 87 -7.43 -0.92 -13.76
N GLY A 88 -7.19 -0.95 -15.07
CA GLY A 88 -6.56 0.18 -15.76
C GLY A 88 -5.04 0.23 -15.54
N SER A 89 -4.55 1.33 -14.96
CA SER A 89 -3.12 1.56 -14.67
C SER A 89 -2.72 1.22 -13.23
N ASP A 90 -3.67 0.77 -12.41
CA ASP A 90 -3.43 0.51 -11.00
C ASP A 90 -2.89 -0.90 -10.77
N TYR A 91 -2.18 -1.07 -9.65
CA TYR A 91 -1.71 -2.33 -9.12
C TYR A 91 -2.38 -2.59 -7.77
N VAL A 92 -2.69 -3.86 -7.51
CA VAL A 92 -3.17 -4.32 -6.20
C VAL A 92 -1.99 -4.92 -5.45
N VAL A 93 -1.71 -4.40 -4.26
CA VAL A 93 -0.77 -4.98 -3.31
C VAL A 93 -1.56 -5.77 -2.28
N ALA A 94 -1.27 -7.06 -2.14
CA ALA A 94 -1.82 -7.92 -1.11
C ALA A 94 -0.70 -8.43 -0.19
N ALA A 95 -0.93 -8.42 1.12
CA ALA A 95 0.05 -8.89 2.11
C ALA A 95 -0.63 -9.33 3.40
N GLU A 96 0.06 -10.16 4.19
CA GLU A 96 -0.35 -10.48 5.57
C GLU A 96 0.36 -9.60 6.58
N THR A 97 -0.35 -9.21 7.63
CA THR A 97 0.24 -8.55 8.80
C THR A 97 0.34 -9.52 9.97
N TRP A 98 1.31 -9.31 10.86
CA TRP A 98 1.47 -10.14 12.05
C TRP A 98 0.22 -10.16 12.95
N ASP A 99 -0.41 -8.99 13.15
CA ASP A 99 -1.45 -8.80 14.17
C ASP A 99 -2.85 -8.51 13.60
N PHE A 100 -2.99 -8.15 12.32
CA PHE A 100 -4.26 -7.65 11.74
C PHE A 100 -4.74 -8.42 10.49
N GLY A 101 -4.11 -9.56 10.17
CA GLY A 101 -4.43 -10.39 9.02
C GLY A 101 -4.15 -9.73 7.67
N SER A 102 -4.85 -10.19 6.64
CA SER A 102 -4.64 -9.77 5.25
C SER A 102 -5.02 -8.31 5.02
N LEU A 103 -4.16 -7.58 4.31
CA LEU A 103 -4.41 -6.25 3.79
C LEU A 103 -4.41 -6.24 2.26
N PHE A 104 -5.13 -5.28 1.70
CA PHE A 104 -5.15 -4.99 0.26
C PHE A 104 -5.03 -3.48 0.08
N ALA A 105 -4.17 -3.07 -0.85
CA ALA A 105 -3.96 -1.67 -1.19
C ALA A 105 -3.94 -1.49 -2.70
N LEU A 106 -4.50 -0.37 -3.18
CA LEU A 106 -4.42 0.03 -4.59
C LEU A 106 -3.32 1.08 -4.72
N VAL A 107 -2.50 0.96 -5.76
CA VAL A 107 -1.43 1.90 -6.08
C VAL A 107 -1.33 2.10 -7.59
N GLY A 108 -1.40 3.34 -8.06
CA GLY A 108 -1.46 3.70 -9.48
C GLY A 108 -1.21 5.17 -9.73
#